data_AF-A0A2G6C975-F1
#
_entry.id   AF-A0A2G6C975-F1
#
_cell.length_a   1.000
_cell.length_b   1.000
_cell.length_c   1.000
_cell.angle_alpha   90.00
_cell.angle_beta   90.00
_cell.angle_gamma   90.00
#
_symmetry.space_group_name_H-M   'P 1'
#
loop_
_entity.id
_entity.type
_entity.pdbx_description
1 polymer ?
#
loop_
_entity_poly.entity_id
_entity_poly.type
_entity_poly.pdbx_seq_one_letter_code
_entity_poly.pdbx_strand_id
1 'polypeptide(L)'
;RRSATAVVMPLADVVVREGDKLLVHDTPNKLKAFETATGTGLYAKNHVVDENHPLQDEEDHQVIEIIIDQRSPLLGRTLQSTHFIETYRMIALAVHRGGDQITAMPRGIGNLPLQLGDILLAQGKRKDIDALKSLHEFLILDSVMDLPTSKKAPLALGIMAAVIIAAALKLLPIAVSAVVGALVMLLTRCLSWHDISRSLSVPVIMIVVSSLALGKAMTVTHSSDFIAHQFVSLTAGASPMLILSGLILLMAVFTNVVSNNAAAVIGTPIAVSIATSLNVDPEPFVLAVLFGANMSYATPMAYKTNLLIMGAGNYTFMDFMRVGIPLTLLMWLSYTLLLPMIYNL
;
A
#
# COMPACT_ATOMS: atom_id res chain seq x y z
N ARG A 1 7.66 43.58 7.44
CA ARG A 1 7.12 42.50 8.29
C ARG A 1 5.68 42.25 7.85
N ARG A 2 5.43 41.18 7.08
CA ARG A 2 4.10 40.77 6.59
C ARG A 2 3.88 39.32 7.03
N SER A 3 2.69 39.05 7.57
CA SER A 3 2.29 37.85 8.31
C SER A 3 2.29 36.57 7.48
N ALA A 4 2.38 35.42 8.14
CA ALA A 4 2.38 34.03 7.63
C ALA A 4 1.09 33.59 6.90
N THR A 5 0.23 34.53 6.51
CA THR A 5 -1.01 34.32 5.74
C THR A 5 -1.00 35.08 4.42
N ALA A 6 0.17 35.48 3.93
CA ALA A 6 0.30 36.01 2.58
C ALA A 6 0.15 34.87 1.57
N VAL A 7 -1.09 34.52 1.23
CA VAL A 7 -1.38 33.98 -0.10
C VAL A 7 -0.82 35.00 -1.09
N VAL A 8 0.02 34.57 -2.01
CA VAL A 8 0.41 35.40 -3.16
C VAL A 8 -0.87 35.60 -3.98
N MET A 9 -1.66 36.60 -3.61
CA MET A 9 -2.53 37.23 -4.58
C MET A 9 -1.59 37.85 -5.60
N PRO A 10 -1.70 37.53 -6.90
CA PRO A 10 -0.96 38.23 -7.92
C PRO A 10 -1.50 39.66 -7.96
N LEU A 11 -0.95 40.52 -7.11
CA LEU A 11 -1.14 41.96 -7.20
C LEU A 11 -0.34 42.37 -8.43
N ALA A 12 -1.02 42.45 -9.58
CA ALA A 12 -0.42 42.83 -10.86
C ALA A 12 0.32 44.18 -10.81
N ASP A 13 0.04 44.99 -9.77
CA ASP A 13 0.52 46.35 -9.60
C ASP A 13 1.78 46.45 -8.71
N VAL A 14 2.24 45.34 -8.11
CA VAL A 14 3.39 45.35 -7.21
C VAL A 14 4.69 45.24 -8.00
N VAL A 15 5.40 46.36 -8.10
CA VAL A 15 6.76 46.41 -8.63
C VAL A 15 7.75 46.09 -7.50
N VAL A 16 8.43 44.95 -7.59
CA VAL A 16 9.52 44.56 -6.67
C VAL A 16 10.71 45.50 -6.90
N ARG A 17 11.26 46.05 -5.82
CA ARG A 17 12.42 46.96 -5.85
C ARG A 17 13.63 46.30 -5.21
N GLU A 18 14.81 46.83 -5.54
CA GLU A 18 16.06 46.41 -4.92
C GLU A 18 16.00 46.63 -3.39
N GLY A 19 16.35 45.58 -2.62
CA GLY A 19 16.27 45.57 -1.16
C GLY A 19 14.99 44.96 -0.57
N ASP A 20 14.00 44.63 -1.39
CA ASP A 20 12.79 43.94 -0.93
C ASP A 20 13.10 42.51 -0.45
N LYS A 21 12.47 42.10 0.66
CA LYS A 21 12.55 40.74 1.19
C LYS A 21 11.25 39.99 0.94
N LEU A 22 11.31 38.98 0.09
CA LEU A 22 10.20 38.09 -0.22
C LEU A 22 10.20 36.91 0.76
N LEU A 23 9.06 36.64 1.38
CA LEU A 23 8.86 35.43 2.19
C LEU A 23 8.34 34.32 1.28
N VAL A 24 9.09 33.23 1.15
CA VAL A 24 8.74 32.07 0.33
C VAL A 24 8.68 30.81 1.19
N HIS A 25 7.80 29.89 0.84
CA HIS A 25 7.61 28.61 1.55
C HIS A 25 7.54 27.48 0.52
N ASP A 26 8.49 26.55 0.56
CA ASP A 26 8.51 25.33 -0.24
C ASP A 26 9.51 24.32 0.38
N THR A 27 9.67 23.15 -0.23
CA THR A 27 10.71 22.15 0.06
C THR A 27 12.12 22.71 -0.16
N PRO A 28 13.15 22.24 0.58
CA PRO A 28 14.53 22.73 0.45
C PRO A 28 15.07 22.75 -0.99
N ASN A 29 14.79 21.70 -1.76
CA ASN A 29 15.22 21.58 -3.15
C ASN A 29 14.59 22.65 -4.05
N LYS A 30 13.28 22.92 -3.87
CA LYS A 30 12.59 23.95 -4.65
C LYS A 30 12.97 25.35 -4.22
N LEU A 31 13.28 25.56 -2.93
CA LEU A 31 13.81 26.84 -2.45
C LEU A 31 15.20 27.16 -3.03
N LYS A 32 16.10 26.17 -3.11
CA LYS A 32 17.39 26.34 -3.80
C LYS A 32 17.24 26.55 -5.32
N ALA A 33 16.29 25.86 -5.95
CA ALA A 33 15.99 26.08 -7.37
C ALA A 33 15.45 27.50 -7.61
N PHE A 34 14.61 28.00 -6.70
CA PHE A 34 14.08 29.37 -6.73
C PHE A 34 15.21 30.39 -6.57
N GLU A 35 16.09 30.22 -5.59
CA GLU A 35 17.29 31.04 -5.37
C GLU A 35 18.14 31.16 -6.65
N THR A 36 18.39 30.02 -7.30
CA THR A 36 19.17 29.94 -8.53
C THR A 36 18.47 30.63 -9.69
N ALA A 37 17.15 30.49 -9.81
CA ALA A 37 16.37 31.07 -10.89
C ALA A 37 16.22 32.59 -10.78
N THR A 38 16.18 33.14 -9.56
CA THR A 38 16.01 34.57 -9.32
C THR A 38 17.32 35.32 -9.07
N GLY A 39 18.44 34.62 -8.87
CA GLY A 39 19.74 35.24 -8.55
C GLY A 39 19.75 35.99 -7.22
N THR A 40 18.81 35.67 -6.33
CA THR A 40 18.64 36.31 -5.01
C THR A 40 19.29 35.46 -3.94
N GLY A 41 19.80 36.05 -2.84
CA GLY A 41 20.26 35.24 -1.70
C GLY A 41 19.11 34.66 -0.88
N LEU A 42 19.17 33.37 -0.55
CA LEU A 42 18.20 32.73 0.33
C LEU A 42 18.59 32.92 1.80
N TYR A 43 17.62 33.30 2.64
CA TYR A 43 17.83 33.51 4.07
C TYR A 43 16.92 32.62 4.91
N ALA A 44 17.50 31.88 5.85
CA ALA A 44 16.78 31.16 6.89
C ALA A 44 16.87 31.95 8.20
N LYS A 45 15.74 32.51 8.65
CA LYS A 45 15.68 33.47 9.77
C LYS A 45 16.56 34.71 9.51
N ASN A 46 17.80 34.69 9.99
CA ASN A 46 18.78 35.79 9.87
C ASN A 46 20.12 35.35 9.25
N HIS A 47 20.25 34.10 8.80
CA HIS A 47 21.48 33.59 8.19
C HIS A 47 21.27 33.35 6.70
N VAL A 48 22.31 33.62 5.92
CA VAL A 48 22.37 33.22 4.51
C VAL A 48 22.43 31.69 4.47
N VAL A 49 21.64 31.08 3.60
CA VAL A 49 21.72 29.65 3.34
C VAL A 49 22.97 29.40 2.49
N ASP A 50 24.01 28.87 3.10
CA ASP A 50 25.30 28.57 2.46
C ASP A 50 25.78 27.15 2.79
N GLU A 51 27.00 26.79 2.39
CA GLU A 51 27.60 25.50 2.72
C GLU A 51 27.78 25.30 4.24
N ASN A 52 27.89 26.39 5.01
CA ASN A 52 28.03 26.35 6.46
C ASN A 52 26.67 26.26 7.17
N HIS A 53 25.59 26.72 6.53
CA HIS A 53 24.21 26.71 7.02
C HIS A 53 23.24 26.16 5.96
N PRO A 54 23.36 24.88 5.57
CA PRO A 54 22.48 24.29 4.57
C PRO A 54 21.04 24.21 5.09
N LEU A 55 20.07 24.26 4.17
CA LEU A 55 18.71 23.80 4.46
C LEU A 55 18.81 22.31 4.80
N GLN A 56 18.75 21.98 6.08
CA GLN A 56 18.79 20.60 6.52
C GLN A 56 17.51 19.91 6.08
N ASP A 57 17.64 18.78 5.37
CA ASP A 57 16.58 17.78 5.31
C ASP A 57 16.39 17.27 6.74
N GLU A 58 15.24 17.54 7.35
CA GLU A 58 14.89 17.02 8.67
C GLU A 58 14.54 15.52 8.55
N GLU A 59 15.57 14.69 8.33
CA GLU A 59 15.51 13.24 8.06
C GLU A 59 14.86 12.39 9.18
N ASP A 60 14.35 13.00 10.26
CA ASP A 60 13.80 12.30 11.43
C ASP A 60 12.41 12.82 11.84
N HIS A 61 11.72 13.51 10.94
CA HIS A 61 10.39 14.06 11.20
C HIS A 61 9.30 13.06 10.82
N GLN A 62 8.44 12.75 11.78
CA GLN A 62 7.25 11.92 11.58
C GLN A 62 6.00 12.75 11.80
N VAL A 63 4.92 12.34 11.13
CA VAL A 63 3.59 12.90 11.33
C VAL A 63 2.81 11.96 12.23
N ILE A 64 2.10 12.52 13.20
CA ILE A 64 1.22 11.80 14.13
C ILE A 64 -0.16 12.44 14.17
N GLU A 65 -1.16 11.64 14.50
CA GLU A 65 -2.51 12.10 14.78
C GLU A 65 -2.74 12.12 16.29
N ILE A 66 -3.13 13.29 16.82
CA ILE A 66 -3.42 13.51 18.24
C ILE A 66 -4.92 13.71 18.39
N ILE A 67 -5.60 12.82 19.10
CA ILE A 67 -7.00 12.99 19.48
C ILE A 67 -7.09 13.85 20.73
N ILE A 68 -7.92 14.89 20.66
CA ILE A 68 -8.24 15.75 21.79
C ILE A 68 -9.33 15.05 22.62
N ASP A 69 -8.92 14.32 23.66
CA ASP A 69 -9.81 13.71 24.64
C ASP A 69 -9.94 14.58 25.92
N GLN A 70 -10.66 14.09 26.94
CA GLN A 70 -10.89 14.85 28.19
C GLN A 70 -9.60 15.08 29.00
N ARG A 71 -8.52 14.36 28.70
CA ARG A 71 -7.22 14.47 29.39
C ARG A 71 -6.30 15.46 28.68
N SER A 72 -6.59 15.81 27.44
CA SER A 72 -5.75 16.69 26.62
C SER A 72 -5.62 18.09 27.24
N PRO A 73 -4.40 18.58 27.50
CA PRO A 73 -4.17 19.94 27.99
C PRO A 73 -4.51 21.01 26.93
N LEU A 74 -4.77 20.58 25.69
CA LEU A 74 -5.17 21.45 24.58
C LEU A 74 -6.69 21.65 24.52
N LEU A 75 -7.49 20.90 25.29
CA LEU A 75 -8.94 21.01 25.29
C LEU A 75 -9.40 22.43 25.66
N GLY A 76 -10.20 23.04 24.78
CA GLY A 76 -10.71 24.40 24.95
C GLY A 76 -9.67 25.51 24.75
N ARG A 77 -8.43 25.18 24.38
CA ARG A 77 -7.34 26.13 24.18
C ARG A 77 -6.94 26.20 22.70
N THR A 78 -6.21 27.25 22.35
CA THR A 78 -5.61 27.40 21.02
C THR A 78 -4.16 26.92 21.04
N LEU A 79 -3.66 26.49 19.88
CA LEU A 79 -2.25 26.07 19.77
C LEU A 79 -1.28 27.24 20.04
N GLN A 80 -1.71 28.47 19.78
CA GLN A 80 -0.96 29.67 20.13
C GLN A 80 -0.88 29.90 21.64
N SER A 81 -2.00 29.81 22.37
CA SER A 81 -1.98 30.06 23.82
C SER A 81 -1.17 29.02 24.59
N THR A 82 -1.08 27.80 24.04
CA THR A 82 -0.33 26.68 24.61
C THR A 82 1.12 26.61 24.14
N HIS A 83 1.55 27.54 23.28
CA HIS A 83 2.89 27.57 22.69
C HIS A 83 3.28 26.20 22.12
N PHE A 84 2.36 25.55 21.40
CA PHE A 84 2.45 24.14 21.04
C PHE A 84 3.79 23.75 20.36
N ILE A 85 4.31 24.61 19.49
CA ILE A 85 5.60 24.42 18.79
C ILE A 85 6.78 24.48 19.76
N GLU A 86 6.74 25.32 20.79
CA GLU A 86 7.85 25.51 21.72
C GLU A 86 7.79 24.48 22.86
N THR A 87 6.59 24.24 23.40
CA THR A 87 6.33 23.34 24.51
C THR A 87 6.53 21.88 24.11
N TYR A 88 5.94 21.47 22.98
CA TYR A 88 5.93 20.07 22.56
C TYR A 88 6.90 19.79 21.40
N ARG A 89 7.53 20.82 20.81
CA ARG A 89 8.40 20.69 19.62
C ARG A 89 7.70 20.05 18.42
N MET A 90 6.39 20.26 18.34
CA MET A 90 5.52 19.73 17.30
C MET A 90 4.90 20.87 16.49
N ILE A 91 4.80 20.69 15.18
CA ILE A 91 4.15 21.64 14.26
C ILE A 91 2.78 21.07 13.89
N ALA A 92 1.72 21.82 14.15
CA ALA A 92 0.37 21.45 13.72
C ALA A 92 0.21 21.67 12.21
N LEU A 93 -0.17 20.61 11.49
CA LEU A 93 -0.39 20.61 10.04
C LEU A 93 -1.86 20.79 9.69
N ALA A 94 -2.76 20.13 10.42
CA ALA A 94 -4.19 20.15 10.14
C ALA A 94 -5.01 19.82 11.40
N VAL A 95 -6.27 20.23 11.42
CA VAL A 95 -7.27 19.81 12.42
C VAL A 95 -8.49 19.28 11.68
N HIS A 96 -8.95 18.10 12.06
CA HIS A 96 -10.18 17.50 11.57
C HIS A 96 -11.23 17.46 12.69
N ARG A 97 -12.46 17.88 12.38
CA ARG A 97 -13.62 17.88 13.28
C ARG A 97 -14.74 17.10 12.61
N GLY A 98 -15.26 16.07 13.29
CA GLY A 98 -16.19 15.11 12.70
C GLY A 98 -17.37 15.77 11.98
N GLY A 99 -17.55 15.45 10.70
CA GLY A 99 -18.70 15.85 9.89
C GLY A 99 -18.50 17.05 8.96
N ASP A 100 -17.48 17.89 9.18
CA ASP A 100 -17.21 19.05 8.32
C ASP A 100 -15.70 19.28 8.13
N GLN A 101 -15.26 19.49 6.89
CA GLN A 101 -14.01 20.22 6.69
C GLN A 101 -14.21 21.61 7.29
N ILE A 102 -13.35 22.03 8.21
CA ILE A 102 -13.41 23.37 8.81
C ILE A 102 -13.19 24.40 7.68
N THR A 103 -14.28 24.78 7.03
CA THR A 103 -14.34 25.56 5.79
C THR A 103 -14.09 27.04 6.05
N ALA A 104 -14.08 27.43 7.34
CA ALA A 104 -13.80 28.78 7.79
C ALA A 104 -12.53 28.77 8.67
N MET A 105 -11.38 29.11 8.09
CA MET A 105 -10.19 29.51 8.86
C MET A 105 -9.77 30.95 8.52
N PRO A 106 -10.47 31.99 8.99
CA PRO A 106 -10.08 33.38 8.73
C PRO A 106 -8.74 33.78 9.37
N ARG A 107 -8.19 32.99 10.32
CA ARG A 107 -7.03 33.33 11.15
C ARG A 107 -5.99 32.22 11.38
N GLY A 108 -6.05 31.13 10.59
CA GLY A 108 -5.12 30.00 10.64
C GLY A 108 -5.33 29.01 11.80
N ILE A 109 -4.75 27.81 11.66
CA ILE A 109 -4.90 26.65 12.58
C ILE A 109 -4.49 27.01 14.02
N GLY A 110 -3.51 27.88 14.19
CA GLY A 110 -2.98 28.28 15.49
C GLY A 110 -3.99 28.98 16.42
N ASN A 111 -5.01 29.62 15.85
CA ASN A 111 -6.03 30.40 16.58
C ASN A 111 -7.33 29.64 16.82
N LEU A 112 -7.41 28.39 16.35
CA LEU A 112 -8.61 27.57 16.50
C LEU A 112 -8.66 27.00 17.93
N PRO A 113 -9.74 27.25 18.70
CA PRO A 113 -9.95 26.56 19.96
C PRO A 113 -10.30 25.09 19.68
N LEU A 114 -9.48 24.19 20.25
CA LEU A 114 -9.63 22.76 20.08
C LEU A 114 -10.77 22.22 20.94
N GLN A 115 -11.57 21.33 20.38
CA GLN A 115 -12.74 20.73 20.99
C GLN A 115 -12.54 19.23 21.24
N LEU A 116 -13.35 18.68 22.14
CA LEU A 116 -13.36 17.25 22.42
C LEU A 116 -13.70 16.47 21.13
N GLY A 117 -12.85 15.51 20.76
CA GLY A 117 -12.99 14.71 19.54
C GLY A 117 -12.31 15.29 18.31
N ASP A 118 -11.69 16.47 18.39
CA ASP A 118 -10.84 16.98 17.30
C ASP A 118 -9.63 16.05 17.09
N ILE A 119 -9.23 15.86 15.83
CA ILE A 119 -8.01 15.14 15.44
C ILE A 119 -7.01 16.17 14.92
N LEU A 120 -5.92 16.36 15.66
CA LEU A 120 -4.82 17.25 15.31
C LEU A 120 -3.72 16.45 14.63
N LEU A 121 -3.44 16.77 13.36
CA LEU A 121 -2.29 16.25 12.64
C LEU A 121 -1.07 17.09 12.99
N ALA A 122 -0.03 16.49 13.55
CA ALA A 122 1.17 17.18 14.00
C ALA A 122 2.45 16.51 13.51
N GLN A 123 3.47 17.29 13.20
CA GLN A 123 4.79 16.84 12.73
C GLN A 123 5.87 17.19 13.74
N GLY A 124 6.80 16.27 13.99
CA GLY A 124 7.99 16.54 14.81
C GLY A 124 8.99 15.39 14.79
N LYS A 125 10.09 15.53 15.54
CA LYS A 125 11.15 14.52 15.58
C LYS A 125 10.68 13.26 16.28
N ARG A 126 11.19 12.10 15.87
CA ARG A 126 10.88 10.82 16.52
C ARG A 126 11.06 10.86 18.04
N LYS A 127 12.17 11.44 18.50
CA LYS A 127 12.47 11.61 19.93
C LYS A 127 11.43 12.45 20.68
N ASP A 128 10.94 13.53 20.07
CA ASP A 128 9.97 14.43 20.69
C ASP A 128 8.56 13.80 20.69
N ILE A 129 8.23 13.02 19.66
CA ILE A 129 6.99 12.21 19.60
C ILE A 129 7.00 11.12 20.68
N ASP A 130 8.11 10.40 20.85
CA ASP A 130 8.23 9.36 21.88
C ASP A 130 8.17 9.97 23.29
N ALA A 131 8.71 11.17 23.48
CA ALA A 131 8.53 11.94 24.72
C ALA A 131 7.06 12.32 24.96
N LEU A 132 6.35 12.79 23.92
CA LEU A 132 4.93 13.13 24.00
C LEU A 132 4.06 11.92 24.38
N LYS A 133 4.36 10.74 23.83
CA LYS A 133 3.70 9.47 24.20
C LYS A 133 3.90 9.11 25.67
N SER A 134 5.07 9.38 26.21
CA SER A 134 5.39 9.06 27.62
C SER A 134 4.64 9.93 28.63
N LEU A 135 4.16 11.11 28.23
CA LEU A 135 3.44 12.03 29.11
C LEU A 135 2.00 11.56 29.42
N HIS A 136 1.43 10.61 28.66
CA HIS A 136 0.04 10.10 28.82
C HIS A 136 -1.07 11.17 28.79
N GLU A 137 -0.74 12.42 28.48
CA GLU A 137 -1.66 13.55 28.36
C GLU A 137 -2.38 13.59 27.01
N PHE A 138 -1.89 12.84 26.03
CA PHE A 138 -2.40 12.82 24.66
C PHE A 138 -2.75 11.41 24.22
N LEU A 139 -3.90 11.27 23.55
CA LEU A 139 -4.25 10.04 22.86
C LEU A 139 -3.75 10.13 21.42
N ILE A 140 -2.62 9.47 21.16
CA ILE A 140 -1.94 9.52 19.85
C ILE A 140 -2.34 8.27 19.06
N LEU A 141 -2.89 8.46 17.85
CA LEU A 141 -3.04 7.37 16.89
C LEU A 141 -1.68 7.13 16.23
N ASP A 142 -1.20 5.90 16.32
CA ASP A 142 0.02 5.44 15.65
C ASP A 142 -0.20 5.28 14.13
N SER A 143 -0.42 6.37 13.41
CA SER A 143 -0.24 6.41 11.96
C SER A 143 1.21 6.79 11.64
N VAL A 144 2.15 5.88 11.95
CA VAL A 144 3.56 6.03 11.56
C VAL A 144 3.66 5.91 10.03
N MET A 145 3.44 7.01 9.31
CA MET A 145 3.96 7.16 7.96
C MET A 145 5.44 7.53 8.09
N ASP A 146 6.30 6.52 8.09
CA ASP A 146 7.73 6.75 7.85
C ASP A 146 7.85 7.42 6.47
N LEU A 147 8.37 8.65 6.43
CA LEU A 147 8.63 9.33 5.17
C LEU A 147 9.65 8.49 4.39
N PRO A 148 9.33 8.01 3.17
CA PRO A 148 10.22 7.12 2.43
C PRO A 148 11.52 7.85 2.07
N THR A 149 12.65 7.34 2.56
CA THR A 149 13.97 7.91 2.27
C THR A 149 14.35 7.66 0.81
N SER A 150 14.21 8.67 -0.05
CA SER A 150 14.43 8.57 -1.50
C SER A 150 15.88 8.26 -1.90
N LYS A 151 16.87 8.54 -1.03
CA LYS A 151 18.31 8.44 -1.37
C LYS A 151 18.80 7.02 -1.70
N LYS A 152 18.17 5.97 -1.13
CA LYS A 152 18.56 4.56 -1.38
C LYS A 152 17.63 3.81 -2.33
N ALA A 153 16.60 4.48 -2.84
CA ALA A 153 15.65 3.92 -3.79
C ALA A 153 16.31 3.33 -5.06
N PRO A 154 17.27 4.01 -5.74
CA PRO A 154 17.85 3.45 -6.97
C PRO A 154 18.67 2.19 -6.70
N LEU A 155 19.37 2.12 -5.56
CA LEU A 155 20.13 0.94 -5.16
C LEU A 155 19.21 -0.23 -4.83
N ALA A 156 18.14 0.00 -4.07
CA ALA A 156 17.15 -1.03 -3.74
C ALA A 156 16.45 -1.57 -5.00
N LEU A 157 16.09 -0.70 -5.94
CA LEU A 157 15.54 -1.09 -7.24
C LEU A 157 16.53 -1.90 -8.07
N GLY A 158 17.80 -1.50 -8.10
CA GLY A 158 18.87 -2.24 -8.79
C GLY A 158 19.04 -3.66 -8.24
N ILE A 159 19.04 -3.81 -6.91
CA ILE A 159 19.11 -5.14 -6.26
C ILE A 159 17.88 -5.98 -6.62
N MET A 160 16.68 -5.40 -6.55
CA MET A 160 15.44 -6.08 -6.90
C MET A 160 15.44 -6.55 -8.37
N ALA A 161 15.87 -5.69 -9.29
CA ALA A 161 15.99 -6.04 -10.71
C ALA A 161 17.00 -7.18 -10.91
N ALA A 162 18.15 -7.15 -10.24
CA ALA A 162 19.15 -8.20 -10.31
C ALA A 162 18.61 -9.56 -9.83
N VAL A 163 17.84 -9.58 -8.73
CA VAL A 163 17.17 -10.79 -8.23
C VAL A 163 16.19 -11.35 -9.26
N ILE A 164 15.37 -10.49 -9.85
CA ILE A 164 14.38 -10.88 -10.86
C ILE A 164 15.08 -11.44 -12.11
N ILE A 165 16.11 -10.76 -12.62
CA ILE A 165 16.87 -11.20 -13.81
C ILE A 165 17.56 -12.53 -13.54
N ALA A 166 18.20 -12.70 -12.36
CA ALA A 166 18.84 -13.95 -11.99
C ALA A 166 17.86 -15.13 -11.94
N ALA A 167 16.65 -14.90 -11.40
CA ALA A 167 15.59 -15.91 -11.37
C ALA A 167 15.01 -16.19 -12.77
N ALA A 168 14.77 -15.15 -13.58
CA ALA A 168 14.19 -15.27 -14.92
C ALA A 168 15.12 -16.00 -15.89
N LEU A 169 16.43 -15.73 -15.81
CA LEU A 169 17.46 -16.44 -16.59
C LEU A 169 17.79 -17.83 -16.02
N LYS A 170 17.09 -18.26 -14.96
CA LYS A 170 17.32 -19.54 -14.25
C LYS A 170 18.78 -19.74 -13.78
N LEU A 171 19.51 -18.65 -13.51
CA LEU A 171 20.87 -18.70 -12.97
C LEU A 171 20.88 -19.27 -11.55
N LEU A 172 19.89 -18.89 -10.76
CA LEU A 172 19.68 -19.34 -9.38
C LEU A 172 18.18 -19.54 -9.12
N PRO A 173 17.79 -20.53 -8.29
CA PRO A 173 16.41 -20.67 -7.84
C PRO A 173 15.93 -19.39 -7.16
N ILE A 174 14.67 -19.00 -7.40
CA ILE A 174 14.13 -17.73 -6.91
C ILE A 174 14.22 -17.59 -5.38
N ALA A 175 14.08 -18.71 -4.65
CA ALA A 175 14.24 -18.74 -3.20
C ALA A 175 15.66 -18.33 -2.77
N VAL A 176 16.69 -18.80 -3.47
CA VAL A 176 18.09 -18.46 -3.19
C VAL A 176 18.36 -17.01 -3.59
N SER A 177 17.94 -16.61 -4.79
CA SER A 177 18.10 -15.24 -5.30
C SER A 177 17.47 -14.21 -4.37
N ALA A 178 16.26 -14.48 -3.86
CA ALA A 178 15.57 -13.59 -2.94
C ALA A 178 16.29 -13.43 -1.59
N VAL A 179 16.79 -14.52 -1.01
CA VAL A 179 17.55 -14.48 0.26
C VAL A 179 18.86 -13.73 0.08
N VAL A 180 19.58 -13.96 -1.01
CA VAL A 180 20.81 -13.22 -1.33
C VAL A 180 20.51 -11.74 -1.54
N GLY A 181 19.45 -11.40 -2.29
CA GLY A 181 19.02 -10.01 -2.48
C GLY A 181 18.68 -9.31 -1.17
N ALA A 182 17.96 -9.98 -0.26
CA ALA A 182 17.65 -9.45 1.06
C ALA A 182 18.92 -9.23 1.90
N LEU A 183 19.88 -10.16 1.85
CA LEU A 183 21.17 -10.01 2.51
C LEU A 183 21.97 -8.82 1.94
N VAL A 184 21.98 -8.64 0.63
CA VAL A 184 22.62 -7.48 -0.01
C VAL A 184 21.93 -6.18 0.44
N MET A 185 20.59 -6.13 0.52
CA MET A 185 19.86 -4.97 1.02
C MET A 185 20.18 -4.64 2.48
N LEU A 186 20.43 -5.65 3.32
CA LEU A 186 20.92 -5.44 4.70
C LEU A 186 22.34 -4.87 4.72
N LEU A 187 23.25 -5.45 3.92
CA LEU A 187 24.66 -5.03 3.87
C LEU A 187 24.80 -3.60 3.35
N THR A 188 23.99 -3.20 2.37
CA THR A 188 23.94 -1.83 1.84
C THR A 188 23.14 -0.87 2.74
N ARG A 189 22.56 -1.39 3.84
CA ARG A 189 21.67 -0.67 4.75
C ARG A 189 20.48 -0.01 4.03
N CYS A 190 20.04 -0.60 2.92
CA CYS A 190 18.75 -0.25 2.30
C CYS A 190 17.59 -0.64 3.22
N LEU A 191 17.82 -1.65 4.08
CA LEU A 191 16.82 -2.19 4.99
C LEU A 191 17.51 -2.49 6.34
N SER A 192 16.81 -2.27 7.45
CA SER A 192 17.30 -2.58 8.80
C SER A 192 16.78 -3.94 9.30
N TRP A 193 17.40 -4.51 10.33
CA TRP A 193 16.93 -5.77 10.92
C TRP A 193 15.48 -5.70 11.43
N HIS A 194 15.04 -4.54 11.90
CA HIS A 194 13.66 -4.31 12.34
C HIS A 194 12.67 -4.30 11.17
N ASP A 195 13.11 -3.84 9.99
CA ASP A 195 12.26 -3.81 8.79
C ASP A 195 12.02 -5.21 8.25
N ILE A 196 12.98 -6.14 8.36
CA ILE A 196 12.81 -7.53 7.92
C ILE A 196 11.68 -8.21 8.68
N SER A 197 11.71 -8.12 10.02
CA SER A 197 10.72 -8.79 10.86
C SER A 197 9.32 -8.24 10.64
N ARG A 198 9.19 -6.92 10.38
CA ARG A 198 7.92 -6.30 9.99
C ARG A 198 7.46 -6.65 8.56
N SER A 199 8.40 -6.88 7.64
CA SER A 199 8.09 -7.21 6.25
C SER A 199 7.58 -8.64 6.08
N LEU A 200 7.96 -9.56 6.99
CA LEU A 200 7.50 -10.94 6.97
C LEU A 200 6.09 -11.06 7.58
N SER A 201 5.09 -11.19 6.71
CA SER A 201 3.72 -11.47 7.15
C SER A 201 3.57 -12.96 7.50
N VAL A 202 3.67 -13.29 8.79
CA VAL A 202 3.39 -14.63 9.33
C VAL A 202 2.04 -15.18 8.81
N PRO A 203 0.94 -14.40 8.77
CA PRO A 203 -0.32 -14.87 8.19
C PRO A 203 -0.20 -15.36 6.74
N VAL A 204 0.54 -14.65 5.88
CA VAL A 204 0.73 -15.04 4.47
C VAL A 204 1.52 -16.34 4.37
N ILE A 205 2.60 -16.47 5.16
CA ILE A 205 3.43 -17.69 5.20
C ILE A 205 2.58 -18.88 5.68
N MET A 206 1.82 -18.68 6.76
CA MET A 206 0.95 -19.72 7.32
C MET A 206 -0.14 -20.17 6.34
N ILE A 207 -0.70 -19.26 5.53
CA ILE A 207 -1.63 -19.62 4.46
C ILE A 207 -0.94 -20.55 3.46
N VAL A 208 0.24 -20.19 2.94
CA VAL A 208 0.96 -21.02 1.96
C VAL A 208 1.29 -22.40 2.54
N VAL A 209 1.83 -22.47 3.76
CA VAL A 209 2.18 -23.73 4.43
C VAL A 209 0.94 -24.59 4.67
N SER A 210 -0.13 -24.01 5.22
CA SER A 210 -1.38 -24.74 5.50
C SER A 210 -2.05 -25.23 4.23
N SER A 211 -2.01 -24.42 3.17
CA SER A 211 -2.53 -24.81 1.86
C SER A 211 -1.73 -25.98 1.28
N LEU A 212 -0.40 -25.95 1.29
CA LEU A 212 0.43 -27.08 0.82
C LEU A 212 0.18 -28.35 1.63
N ALA A 213 0.04 -28.22 2.96
CA ALA A 213 -0.31 -29.33 3.84
C ALA A 213 -1.71 -29.90 3.52
N LEU A 214 -2.70 -29.05 3.27
CA LEU A 214 -4.05 -29.47 2.87
C LEU A 214 -4.04 -30.17 1.51
N GLY A 215 -3.34 -29.62 0.51
CA GLY A 215 -3.18 -30.26 -0.79
C GLY A 215 -2.56 -31.65 -0.66
N LYS A 216 -1.50 -31.79 0.16
CA LYS A 216 -0.88 -33.09 0.44
C LYS A 216 -1.83 -34.04 1.17
N ALA A 217 -2.59 -33.55 2.14
CA ALA A 217 -3.60 -34.34 2.85
C ALA A 217 -4.66 -34.88 1.88
N MET A 218 -5.19 -34.04 0.99
CA MET A 218 -6.17 -34.44 -0.03
C MET A 218 -5.64 -35.52 -0.99
N THR A 219 -4.36 -35.44 -1.36
CA THR A 219 -3.72 -36.48 -2.18
C THR A 219 -3.56 -37.79 -1.40
N VAL A 220 -3.17 -37.73 -0.13
CA VAL A 220 -2.98 -38.93 0.71
C VAL A 220 -4.30 -39.60 1.08
N THR A 221 -5.36 -38.82 1.30
CA THR A 221 -6.71 -39.33 1.60
C THR A 221 -7.50 -39.71 0.35
N HIS A 222 -6.92 -39.56 -0.85
CA HIS A 222 -7.61 -39.75 -2.14
C HIS A 222 -8.88 -38.90 -2.30
N SER A 223 -8.99 -37.81 -1.55
CA SER A 223 -10.15 -36.91 -1.62
C SER A 223 -10.15 -36.10 -2.91
N SER A 224 -8.97 -35.75 -3.44
CA SER A 224 -8.86 -35.11 -4.77
C SER A 224 -9.38 -36.02 -5.88
N ASP A 225 -9.08 -37.32 -5.82
CA ASP A 225 -9.52 -38.32 -6.79
C ASP A 225 -11.04 -38.48 -6.75
N PHE A 226 -11.63 -38.54 -5.55
CA PHE A 226 -13.08 -38.58 -5.38
C PHE A 226 -13.78 -37.36 -5.98
N ILE A 227 -13.27 -36.15 -5.72
CA ILE A 227 -13.84 -34.91 -6.28
C ILE A 227 -13.69 -34.89 -7.80
N ALA A 228 -12.52 -35.27 -8.32
CA ALA A 228 -12.27 -35.36 -9.75
C ALA A 228 -13.21 -36.35 -10.44
N HIS A 229 -13.41 -37.55 -9.86
CA HIS A 229 -14.35 -38.53 -10.39
C HIS A 229 -15.78 -38.02 -10.40
N GLN A 230 -16.24 -37.35 -9.33
CA GLN A 230 -17.58 -36.76 -9.35
C GLN A 230 -17.70 -35.67 -10.40
N PHE A 231 -16.71 -34.80 -10.52
CA PHE A 231 -16.69 -33.76 -11.54
C PHE A 231 -16.75 -34.35 -12.95
N VAL A 232 -15.88 -35.32 -13.26
CA VAL A 232 -15.84 -36.02 -14.55
C VAL A 232 -17.14 -36.78 -14.83
N SER A 233 -17.74 -37.41 -13.81
CA SER A 233 -19.01 -38.13 -13.97
C SER A 233 -20.19 -37.20 -14.28
N LEU A 234 -20.22 -36.01 -13.68
CA LEU A 234 -21.20 -34.97 -13.97
C LEU A 234 -21.02 -34.39 -15.39
N THR A 235 -19.79 -34.38 -15.88
CA THR A 235 -19.44 -33.93 -17.24
C THR A 235 -19.25 -35.10 -18.21
N ALA A 236 -19.75 -36.29 -17.89
CA ALA A 236 -19.53 -37.47 -18.71
C ALA A 236 -20.11 -37.28 -20.13
N GLY A 237 -19.29 -37.58 -21.14
CA GLY A 237 -19.64 -37.37 -22.55
C GLY A 237 -19.38 -35.95 -23.10
N ALA A 238 -18.92 -35.01 -22.25
CA ALA A 238 -18.48 -33.70 -22.69
C ALA A 238 -17.05 -33.75 -23.27
N SER A 239 -16.73 -32.83 -24.18
CA SER A 239 -15.35 -32.68 -24.70
C SER A 239 -14.38 -32.20 -23.61
N PRO A 240 -13.08 -32.53 -23.69
CA PRO A 240 -12.06 -32.03 -22.75
C PRO A 240 -12.10 -30.51 -22.58
N MET A 241 -12.40 -29.78 -23.66
CA MET A 241 -12.64 -28.33 -23.64
C MET A 241 -13.78 -27.90 -22.68
N LEU A 242 -14.91 -28.61 -22.69
CA LEU A 242 -16.04 -28.29 -21.80
C LEU A 242 -15.71 -28.61 -20.33
N ILE A 243 -14.97 -29.69 -20.09
CA ILE A 243 -14.52 -30.07 -18.74
C ILE A 243 -13.55 -29.01 -18.20
N LEU A 244 -12.60 -28.58 -19.03
CA LEU A 244 -11.68 -27.49 -18.72
C LEU A 244 -12.43 -26.18 -18.42
N SER A 245 -13.39 -25.82 -19.27
CA SER A 245 -14.24 -24.63 -19.10
C SER A 245 -15.02 -24.66 -17.78
N GLY A 246 -15.63 -25.80 -17.46
CA GLY A 246 -16.33 -26.00 -16.20
C GLY A 246 -15.41 -25.86 -14.99
N LEU A 247 -14.18 -26.37 -15.09
CA LEU A 247 -13.18 -26.24 -14.03
C LEU A 247 -12.76 -24.77 -13.81
N ILE A 248 -12.53 -24.01 -14.88
CA ILE A 248 -12.22 -22.56 -14.78
C ILE A 248 -13.36 -21.84 -14.06
N LEU A 249 -14.60 -22.11 -14.46
CA LEU A 249 -15.78 -21.46 -13.88
C LEU A 249 -15.94 -21.84 -12.39
N LEU A 250 -15.77 -23.12 -12.07
CA LEU A 250 -15.82 -23.62 -10.69
C LEU A 250 -14.80 -22.90 -9.82
N MET A 251 -13.56 -22.78 -10.30
CA MET A 251 -12.50 -22.08 -9.57
C MET A 251 -12.75 -20.57 -9.45
N ALA A 252 -13.29 -19.95 -10.49
CA ALA A 252 -13.72 -18.55 -10.45
C ALA A 252 -14.81 -18.30 -9.42
N VAL A 253 -15.78 -19.21 -9.25
CA VAL A 253 -16.78 -19.09 -8.19
C VAL A 253 -16.15 -19.35 -6.82
N PHE A 254 -15.34 -20.41 -6.71
CA PHE A 254 -14.74 -20.83 -5.44
C PHE A 254 -13.81 -19.78 -4.85
N THR A 255 -13.05 -19.07 -5.69
CA THR A 255 -12.15 -18.00 -5.26
C THR A 255 -12.83 -16.73 -4.76
N ASN A 256 -14.13 -16.58 -5.02
CA ASN A 256 -14.90 -15.47 -4.44
C ASN A 256 -15.37 -15.79 -3.00
N VAL A 257 -15.25 -17.05 -2.56
CA VAL A 257 -15.59 -17.53 -1.21
C VAL A 257 -14.34 -17.75 -0.37
N VAL A 258 -13.26 -18.25 -0.99
CA VAL A 258 -11.98 -18.56 -0.36
C VAL A 258 -10.89 -17.69 -0.99
N SER A 259 -9.84 -17.31 -0.24
CA SER A 259 -8.73 -16.54 -0.81
C SER A 259 -8.11 -17.21 -2.05
N ASN A 260 -7.71 -16.41 -3.04
CA ASN A 260 -7.10 -16.87 -4.31
C ASN A 260 -5.99 -17.91 -4.12
N ASN A 261 -5.11 -17.70 -3.14
CA ASN A 261 -4.02 -18.63 -2.84
C ASN A 261 -4.53 -20.00 -2.37
N ALA A 262 -5.52 -20.02 -1.48
CA ALA A 262 -6.09 -21.27 -1.00
C ALA A 262 -6.90 -21.98 -2.09
N ALA A 263 -7.65 -21.24 -2.91
CA ALA A 263 -8.36 -21.79 -4.06
C ALA A 263 -7.39 -22.47 -5.04
N ALA A 264 -6.29 -21.81 -5.40
CA ALA A 264 -5.28 -22.37 -6.29
C ALA A 264 -4.70 -23.69 -5.73
N VAL A 265 -4.31 -23.71 -4.46
CA VAL A 265 -3.66 -24.89 -3.87
C VAL A 265 -4.61 -26.07 -3.69
N ILE A 266 -5.89 -25.83 -3.38
CA ILE A 266 -6.91 -26.89 -3.35
C ILE A 266 -7.21 -27.39 -4.76
N GLY A 267 -7.30 -26.48 -5.73
CA GLY A 267 -7.66 -26.80 -7.11
C GLY A 267 -6.57 -27.57 -7.86
N THR A 268 -5.29 -27.30 -7.63
CA THR A 268 -4.18 -27.94 -8.35
C THR A 268 -4.20 -29.47 -8.29
N PRO A 269 -4.28 -30.14 -7.12
CA PRO A 269 -4.35 -31.60 -7.07
C PRO A 269 -5.63 -32.14 -7.74
N ILE A 270 -6.75 -31.42 -7.68
CA ILE A 270 -8.00 -31.79 -8.36
C ILE A 270 -7.81 -31.73 -9.88
N ALA A 271 -7.23 -30.65 -10.40
CA ALA A 271 -6.91 -30.48 -11.82
C ALA A 271 -6.02 -31.61 -12.36
N VAL A 272 -4.94 -31.95 -11.64
CA VAL A 272 -4.04 -33.04 -12.00
C VAL A 272 -4.79 -34.38 -12.03
N SER A 273 -5.68 -34.61 -11.06
CA SER A 273 -6.48 -35.84 -10.98
C SER A 273 -7.49 -35.93 -12.14
N ILE A 274 -8.13 -34.82 -12.52
CA ILE A 274 -9.04 -34.74 -13.68
C ILE A 274 -8.28 -35.02 -14.98
N ALA A 275 -7.14 -34.35 -15.20
CA ALA A 275 -6.34 -34.54 -16.42
C ALA A 275 -5.85 -35.98 -16.56
N THR A 276 -5.40 -36.59 -15.45
CA THR A 276 -4.99 -37.99 -15.40
C THR A 276 -6.15 -38.93 -15.72
N SER A 277 -7.36 -38.64 -15.20
CA SER A 277 -8.57 -39.44 -15.48
C SER A 277 -9.01 -39.34 -16.95
N LEU A 278 -8.76 -38.21 -17.60
CA LEU A 278 -9.04 -37.97 -19.02
C LEU A 278 -7.90 -38.41 -19.94
N ASN A 279 -6.76 -38.84 -19.38
CA ASN A 279 -5.54 -39.22 -20.10
C ASN A 279 -5.01 -38.09 -21.02
N VAL A 280 -5.06 -36.85 -20.54
CA VAL A 280 -4.56 -35.65 -21.22
C VAL A 280 -3.47 -34.97 -20.39
N ASP A 281 -2.78 -33.99 -20.98
CA ASP A 281 -1.74 -33.22 -20.29
C ASP A 281 -2.32 -32.47 -19.06
N PRO A 282 -1.74 -32.61 -17.85
CA PRO A 282 -2.15 -31.86 -16.66
C PRO A 282 -1.94 -30.34 -16.77
N GLU A 283 -0.98 -29.89 -17.57
CA GLU A 283 -0.60 -28.47 -17.66
C GLU A 283 -1.78 -27.52 -17.92
N PRO A 284 -2.62 -27.71 -18.95
CA PRO A 284 -3.78 -26.86 -19.22
C PRO A 284 -4.79 -26.85 -18.07
N PHE A 285 -4.98 -27.96 -17.35
CA PHE A 285 -5.90 -28.04 -16.20
C PHE A 285 -5.35 -27.29 -14.98
N VAL A 286 -4.04 -27.35 -14.75
CA VAL A 286 -3.39 -26.55 -13.71
C VAL A 286 -3.47 -25.06 -14.03
N LEU A 287 -3.25 -24.67 -15.29
CA LEU A 287 -3.43 -23.29 -15.74
C LEU A 287 -4.88 -22.82 -15.60
N ALA A 288 -5.86 -23.67 -15.93
CA ALA A 288 -7.27 -23.38 -15.72
C ALA A 288 -7.59 -23.07 -14.25
N VAL A 289 -7.02 -23.83 -13.31
CA VAL A 289 -7.14 -23.54 -11.88
C VAL A 289 -6.48 -22.22 -11.52
N LEU A 290 -5.27 -21.97 -12.00
CA LEU A 290 -4.53 -20.75 -11.68
C LEU A 290 -5.26 -19.51 -12.20
N PHE A 291 -5.76 -19.53 -13.43
CA PHE A 291 -6.51 -18.41 -13.98
C PHE A 291 -7.87 -18.25 -13.29
N GLY A 292 -8.63 -19.34 -13.12
CA GLY A 292 -9.91 -19.31 -12.42
C GLY A 292 -9.79 -18.78 -10.99
N ALA A 293 -8.79 -19.24 -10.23
CA ALA A 293 -8.52 -18.75 -8.87
C ALA A 293 -8.08 -17.29 -8.79
N ASN A 294 -7.72 -16.65 -9.91
CA ASN A 294 -7.40 -15.22 -9.96
C ASN A 294 -8.57 -14.35 -10.48
N MET A 295 -9.70 -14.95 -10.84
CA MET A 295 -10.89 -14.26 -11.34
C MET A 295 -11.79 -13.72 -10.21
N SER A 296 -11.17 -13.08 -9.22
CA SER A 296 -11.82 -12.48 -8.04
C SER A 296 -12.32 -11.05 -8.30
N TYR A 297 -13.03 -10.84 -9.41
CA TYR A 297 -13.48 -9.51 -9.85
C TYR A 297 -14.84 -9.12 -9.30
N ALA A 298 -15.72 -10.10 -9.06
CA ALA A 298 -17.13 -9.87 -8.75
C ALA A 298 -17.38 -9.49 -7.29
N THR A 299 -16.56 -9.97 -6.35
CA THR A 299 -16.71 -9.64 -4.92
C THR A 299 -15.51 -8.87 -4.37
N PRO A 300 -15.76 -7.78 -3.61
CA PRO A 300 -14.68 -7.02 -3.00
C PRO A 300 -14.01 -7.79 -1.85
N MET A 301 -14.73 -8.72 -1.22
CA MET A 301 -14.23 -9.53 -0.10
C MET A 301 -13.13 -10.52 -0.51
N ALA A 302 -13.05 -10.87 -1.79
CA ALA A 302 -12.10 -11.86 -2.27
C ALA A 302 -10.64 -11.39 -2.17
N TYR A 303 -10.38 -10.07 -2.15
CA TYR A 303 -9.01 -9.55 -2.06
C TYR A 303 -8.90 -8.23 -1.30
N LYS A 304 -7.84 -8.09 -0.49
CA LYS A 304 -7.63 -6.91 0.37
C LYS A 304 -7.56 -5.59 -0.42
N THR A 305 -7.01 -5.59 -1.62
CA THR A 305 -6.94 -4.38 -2.45
C THR A 305 -8.32 -3.93 -2.93
N ASN A 306 -9.23 -4.86 -3.24
CA ASN A 306 -10.59 -4.54 -3.66
C ASN A 306 -11.37 -3.87 -2.52
N LEU A 307 -11.18 -4.34 -1.28
CA LEU A 307 -11.75 -3.69 -0.08
C LEU A 307 -11.21 -2.27 0.14
N LEU A 308 -9.89 -2.07 -0.05
CA LEU A 308 -9.28 -0.76 0.11
C LEU A 308 -9.81 0.25 -0.91
N ILE A 309 -9.96 -0.17 -2.17
CA ILE A 309 -10.53 0.67 -3.23
C ILE A 309 -12.03 0.90 -3.01
N MET A 310 -12.77 -0.10 -2.51
CA MET A 310 -14.19 0.05 -2.19
C MET A 310 -14.41 1.17 -1.16
N GLY A 311 -13.60 1.20 -0.10
CA GLY A 311 -13.64 2.24 0.92
C GLY A 311 -13.21 3.61 0.41
N ALA A 312 -12.07 3.69 -0.29
CA ALA A 312 -11.54 4.97 -0.78
C ALA A 312 -12.35 5.58 -1.93
N GLY A 313 -12.93 4.73 -2.79
CA GLY A 313 -13.73 5.13 -3.95
C GLY A 313 -15.22 5.25 -3.68
N ASN A 314 -15.67 5.01 -2.44
CA ASN A 314 -17.08 5.00 -2.04
C ASN A 314 -17.96 4.08 -2.93
N TYR A 315 -17.42 2.94 -3.34
CA TYR A 315 -18.13 1.95 -4.15
C TYR A 315 -19.00 1.05 -3.27
N THR A 316 -20.14 0.63 -3.80
CA THR A 316 -21.00 -0.36 -3.16
C THR A 316 -20.66 -1.78 -3.64
N PHE A 317 -21.09 -2.79 -2.89
CA PHE A 317 -20.92 -4.19 -3.29
C PHE A 317 -21.53 -4.49 -4.68
N MET A 318 -22.66 -3.84 -4.99
CA MET A 318 -23.34 -4.00 -6.26
C MET A 318 -22.55 -3.40 -7.44
N ASP A 319 -21.77 -2.34 -7.20
CA ASP A 319 -20.91 -1.75 -8.24
C ASP A 319 -19.81 -2.74 -8.67
N PHE A 320 -19.22 -3.47 -7.71
CA PHE A 320 -18.27 -4.55 -7.98
C PHE A 320 -18.91 -5.69 -8.76
N MET A 321 -20.10 -6.17 -8.37
CA MET A 321 -20.77 -7.24 -9.10
C MET A 321 -21.13 -6.83 -10.54
N ARG A 322 -21.60 -5.61 -10.73
CA ARG A 322 -22.06 -5.10 -12.02
C ARG A 322 -20.95 -5.06 -13.07
N VAL A 323 -19.72 -4.74 -12.66
CA VAL A 323 -18.56 -4.70 -13.56
C VAL A 323 -17.79 -6.01 -13.55
N GLY A 324 -17.66 -6.64 -12.39
CA GLY A 324 -16.88 -7.85 -12.18
C GLY A 324 -17.49 -9.08 -12.84
N ILE A 325 -18.81 -9.28 -12.80
CA ILE A 325 -19.44 -10.45 -13.43
C ILE A 325 -19.24 -10.46 -14.95
N PRO A 326 -19.50 -9.36 -15.70
CA PRO A 326 -19.20 -9.31 -17.13
C PRO A 326 -17.72 -9.57 -17.44
N LEU A 327 -16.81 -9.03 -16.64
CA LEU A 327 -15.38 -9.25 -16.82
C LEU A 327 -14.99 -10.71 -16.57
N THR A 328 -15.52 -11.33 -15.51
CA THR A 328 -15.32 -12.76 -15.23
C THR A 328 -15.81 -13.61 -16.38
N LEU A 329 -16.98 -13.33 -16.95
CA LEU A 329 -17.51 -14.08 -18.10
C LEU A 329 -16.65 -13.91 -19.35
N LEU A 330 -16.16 -12.70 -19.62
CA LEU A 330 -15.26 -12.42 -20.73
C LEU A 330 -13.96 -13.22 -20.60
N MET A 331 -13.33 -13.17 -19.42
CA MET A 331 -12.10 -13.91 -19.14
C MET A 331 -12.33 -15.43 -19.18
N TRP A 332 -13.46 -15.89 -18.67
CA TRP A 332 -13.82 -17.31 -18.72
C TRP A 332 -13.95 -17.81 -20.15
N LEU A 333 -14.63 -17.04 -21.01
CA LEU A 333 -14.80 -17.37 -22.42
C LEU A 333 -13.45 -17.35 -23.17
N SER A 334 -12.60 -16.34 -22.91
CA SER A 334 -11.30 -16.24 -23.56
C SER A 334 -10.38 -17.40 -23.18
N TYR A 335 -10.30 -17.77 -21.90
CA TYR A 335 -9.51 -18.91 -21.46
C TYR A 335 -10.07 -20.25 -21.94
N THR A 336 -11.40 -20.38 -21.99
CA THR A 336 -12.08 -21.56 -22.55
C THR A 336 -11.72 -21.78 -24.02
N LEU A 337 -11.47 -20.71 -24.79
CA LEU A 337 -11.09 -20.81 -26.21
C LEU A 337 -9.58 -20.98 -26.39
N LEU A 338 -8.77 -20.21 -25.66
CA LEU A 338 -7.33 -20.15 -25.87
C LEU A 338 -6.58 -21.37 -25.33
N LEU A 339 -6.94 -21.86 -24.13
CA LEU A 339 -6.22 -22.98 -23.52
C LEU A 339 -6.34 -24.27 -24.35
N PRO A 340 -7.54 -24.70 -24.80
CA PRO A 340 -7.65 -25.88 -25.66
C PRO A 340 -6.94 -25.72 -27.00
N MET A 341 -6.97 -24.51 -27.59
CA MET A 341 -6.32 -24.23 -28.86
C MET A 341 -4.79 -24.32 -28.77
N ILE A 342 -4.19 -23.83 -27.68
CA ILE A 342 -2.73 -23.87 -27.47
C ILE A 342 -2.26 -25.29 -27.20
N TYR A 343 -3.03 -26.08 -26.43
CA TYR A 343 -2.66 -27.42 -26.01
C TYR A 343 -3.27 -28.55 -26.86
N ASN A 344 -4.00 -28.22 -27.94
CA ASN A 344 -4.71 -29.15 -28.82
C ASN A 344 -5.57 -30.19 -28.07
N LEU A 345 -6.41 -29.71 -27.14
CA LEU A 345 -7.32 -30.53 -26.32
C LEU A 345 -8.66 -30.86 -27.01
#